data_AF-A0A853IY04-F1
#
_entry.id   AF-A0A853IY04-F1
#
_cell.length_a   1.000
_cell.length_b   1.000
_cell.length_c   1.000
_cell.angle_alpha   90.00
_cell.angle_beta   90.00
_cell.angle_gamma   90.00
#
_symmetry.space_group_name_H-M   'P 1'
#
loop_
_entity.id
_entity.type
_entity.pdbx_description
1 polymer ?
#
loop_
_entity_poly.entity_id
_entity_poly.type
_entity_poly.pdbx_seq_one_letter_code
_entity_poly.pdbx_strand_id
1 'polypeptide(L)'
;MAAQVGLEGLSIGALAEAMEMSKSGVFAHFGSRDELQISVVREYYARFEREVFQPAMEQPRGLPRLQALFKHWMRFTSAELDSGCIFISGAIEFDDRPGPVRDALIEAVETWMAAFTRAIAQAREQGHLAADVDEHQVAFEIHGLILVLHYEARFLQRPGALERAVQGFHNILARYRA
;
A
#
# COMPACT_ATOMS: atom_id res chain seq x y z
N MET A 1 7.42 5.76 14.05
CA MET A 1 8.84 6.07 13.76
C MET A 1 9.16 5.90 12.27
N ALA A 2 9.19 4.69 11.71
CA ALA A 2 9.60 4.46 10.30
C ALA A 2 8.80 5.28 9.26
N ALA A 3 7.49 5.44 9.44
CA ALA A 3 6.70 6.28 8.55
C ALA A 3 7.23 7.74 8.54
N GLN A 4 7.56 8.31 9.70
CA GLN A 4 8.02 9.69 9.86
C GLN A 4 9.48 9.92 9.45
N VAL A 5 10.38 8.97 9.75
CA VAL A 5 11.83 9.13 9.53
C VAL A 5 12.35 8.41 8.27
N GLY A 6 11.45 7.77 7.53
CA GLY A 6 11.80 6.86 6.45
C GLY A 6 12.21 5.48 6.96
N LEU A 7 12.13 4.47 6.09
CA LEU A 7 12.57 3.12 6.41
C LEU A 7 14.10 3.08 6.48
N GLU A 8 14.80 3.84 5.64
CA GLU A 8 16.24 4.03 5.73
C GLU A 8 16.65 4.63 7.09
N GLY A 9 15.96 5.64 7.61
CA GLY A 9 16.29 6.26 8.89
C GLY A 9 16.18 5.33 10.11
N LEU A 10 15.53 4.17 9.94
CA LEU A 10 15.36 3.18 11.00
C LEU A 10 16.68 2.46 11.34
N SER A 11 17.05 2.51 12.62
CA SER A 11 18.22 1.81 13.15
C SER A 11 17.94 1.24 14.55
N ILE A 12 18.74 0.25 14.95
CA ILE A 12 18.70 -0.34 16.31
C ILE A 12 18.90 0.75 17.37
N GLY A 13 19.81 1.70 17.12
CA GLY A 13 20.08 2.80 18.06
C GLY A 13 18.89 3.74 18.22
N ALA A 14 18.30 4.18 17.11
CA ALA A 14 17.13 5.06 17.13
C ALA A 14 15.93 4.39 17.81
N LEU A 15 15.72 3.10 17.56
CA LEU A 15 14.65 2.35 18.22
C LEU A 15 14.91 2.16 19.73
N ALA A 16 16.15 1.86 20.10
CA ALA A 16 16.54 1.72 21.51
C ALA A 16 16.30 3.02 22.28
N GLU A 17 16.68 4.16 21.72
CA GLU A 17 16.43 5.48 22.30
C GLU A 17 14.94 5.77 22.43
N ALA A 18 14.17 5.55 21.36
CA ALA A 18 12.72 5.79 21.36
C ALA A 18 11.95 4.89 22.34
N MET A 19 12.48 3.71 22.66
CA MET A 19 11.85 2.73 23.55
C MET A 19 12.46 2.69 24.96
N GLU A 20 13.39 3.59 25.26
CA GLU A 20 14.13 3.61 26.53
C GLU A 20 14.76 2.24 26.86
N MET A 21 15.19 1.52 25.83
CA MET A 21 15.83 0.21 25.92
C MET A 21 17.33 0.31 25.67
N SER A 22 18.10 -0.68 26.12
CA SER A 22 19.49 -0.82 25.70
C SER A 22 19.58 -1.25 24.23
N LYS A 23 20.61 -0.79 23.51
CA LYS A 23 20.88 -1.24 22.12
C LYS A 23 21.01 -2.76 22.04
N SER A 24 21.65 -3.39 23.04
CA SER A 24 21.76 -4.86 23.13
C SER A 24 20.41 -5.54 23.32
N GLY A 25 19.50 -4.92 24.07
CA GLY A 25 18.13 -5.43 24.24
C GLY A 25 17.36 -5.43 22.92
N VAL A 26 17.38 -4.33 22.18
CA VAL A 26 16.76 -4.26 20.84
C VAL A 26 17.44 -5.21 19.85
N PHE A 27 18.77 -5.28 19.86
CA PHE A 27 19.53 -6.19 19.02
C PHE A 27 19.17 -7.67 19.29
N ALA A 28 18.88 -8.05 20.53
CA ALA A 28 18.45 -9.41 20.84
C ALA A 28 17.11 -9.81 20.19
N HIS A 29 16.26 -8.85 19.83
CA HIS A 29 14.99 -9.10 19.14
C HIS A 29 15.13 -9.17 17.62
N PHE A 30 15.93 -8.27 17.03
CA PHE A 30 15.99 -8.10 15.57
C PHE A 30 17.28 -8.63 14.94
N GLY A 31 18.39 -8.69 15.68
CA GLY A 31 19.68 -9.19 15.22
C GLY A 31 20.42 -8.31 14.19
N SER A 32 19.72 -7.52 13.39
CA SER A 32 20.35 -6.57 12.45
C SER A 32 19.44 -5.40 12.13
N ARG A 33 19.99 -4.37 11.47
CA ARG A 33 19.20 -3.24 10.95
C ARG A 33 18.26 -3.69 9.83
N ASP A 34 18.73 -4.53 8.92
CA ASP A 34 17.93 -5.03 7.79
C ASP A 34 16.75 -5.84 8.31
N GLU A 35 16.96 -6.74 9.28
CA GLU A 35 15.87 -7.54 9.84
C GLU A 35 14.87 -6.68 10.62
N LEU A 36 15.33 -5.62 11.30
CA LEU A 36 14.43 -4.61 11.88
C LEU A 36 13.58 -3.93 10.79
N GLN A 37 14.18 -3.49 9.69
CA GLN A 37 13.46 -2.85 8.58
C GLN A 37 12.47 -3.82 7.92
N ILE A 38 12.88 -5.07 7.66
CA ILE A 38 12.00 -6.13 7.12
C ILE A 38 10.84 -6.41 8.08
N SER A 39 11.11 -6.46 9.38
CA SER A 39 10.06 -6.67 10.40
C SER A 39 9.03 -5.54 10.38
N VAL A 40 9.47 -4.29 10.17
CA VAL A 40 8.56 -3.15 9.98
C VAL A 40 7.75 -3.26 8.69
N VAL A 41 8.36 -3.69 7.58
CA VAL A 41 7.63 -3.94 6.31
C VAL A 41 6.55 -5.01 6.50
N ARG A 42 6.89 -6.12 7.17
CA ARG A 42 5.95 -7.21 7.47
C ARG A 42 4.79 -6.75 8.36
N GLU A 43 5.08 -6.02 9.44
CA GLU A 43 4.03 -5.49 10.31
C GLU A 43 3.13 -4.48 9.57
N TYR A 44 3.73 -3.62 8.74
CA TYR A 44 2.96 -2.68 7.92
C TYR A 44 2.04 -3.42 6.94
N TYR A 45 2.52 -4.48 6.31
CA TYR A 45 1.71 -5.35 5.45
C TYR A 45 0.58 -6.04 6.22
N ALA A 46 0.88 -6.62 7.40
CA ALA A 46 -0.14 -7.28 8.22
C ALA A 46 -1.25 -6.31 8.66
N ARG A 47 -0.89 -5.07 9.00
CA ARG A 47 -1.85 -4.00 9.28
C ARG A 47 -2.66 -3.62 8.05
N PHE A 48 -1.99 -3.42 6.91
CA PHE A 48 -2.65 -3.13 5.64
C PHE A 48 -3.66 -4.21 5.27
N GLU A 49 -3.29 -5.48 5.38
CA GLU A 49 -4.18 -6.62 5.12
C GLU A 49 -5.43 -6.59 6.00
N ARG A 50 -5.26 -6.35 7.30
CA ARG A 50 -6.35 -6.28 8.29
C ARG A 50 -7.32 -5.12 8.03
N GLU A 51 -6.80 -3.97 7.61
CA GLU A 51 -7.60 -2.74 7.45
C GLU A 51 -8.19 -2.56 6.05
N VAL A 52 -7.58 -3.18 5.03
CA VAL A 52 -7.93 -3.00 3.62
C VAL A 52 -8.50 -4.27 3.00
N PHE A 53 -7.77 -5.38 3.06
CA PHE A 53 -8.15 -6.62 2.37
C PHE A 53 -9.25 -7.38 3.09
N GLN A 54 -9.03 -7.74 4.36
CA GLN A 54 -9.97 -8.54 5.14
C GLN A 54 -11.41 -8.00 5.10
N PRO A 55 -11.68 -6.70 5.40
CA PRO A 55 -13.03 -6.17 5.34
C PRO A 55 -13.62 -6.10 3.92
N ALA A 56 -12.78 -6.03 2.87
CA ALA A 56 -13.28 -6.08 1.50
C ALA A 56 -13.74 -7.49 1.10
N MET A 57 -13.20 -8.55 1.72
CA MET A 57 -13.62 -9.92 1.44
C MET A 57 -15.05 -10.23 1.89
N GLU A 58 -15.58 -9.46 2.85
CA GLU A 58 -16.97 -9.53 3.29
C GLU A 58 -17.95 -9.07 2.20
N GLN A 59 -17.47 -8.35 1.18
CA GLN A 59 -18.29 -7.91 0.07
C GLN A 59 -18.45 -9.00 -1.00
N PRO A 60 -19.58 -9.01 -1.73
CA PRO A 60 -19.79 -9.91 -2.85
C PRO A 60 -18.64 -9.85 -3.88
N ARG A 61 -18.33 -11.00 -4.49
CA ARG A 61 -17.32 -11.09 -5.56
C ARG A 61 -17.64 -10.13 -6.69
N GLY A 62 -16.60 -9.54 -7.28
CA GLY A 62 -16.68 -8.63 -8.40
C GLY A 62 -16.61 -7.15 -8.00
N LEU A 63 -17.40 -6.31 -8.66
CA LEU A 63 -17.28 -4.86 -8.52
C LEU A 63 -17.48 -4.34 -7.09
N PRO A 64 -18.43 -4.85 -6.26
CA PRO A 64 -18.59 -4.39 -4.88
C PRO A 64 -17.31 -4.56 -4.05
N ARG A 65 -16.63 -5.70 -4.19
CA ARG A 65 -15.35 -5.97 -3.52
C ARG A 65 -14.23 -5.07 -4.02
N LEU A 66 -14.12 -4.86 -5.33
CA LEU A 66 -13.11 -3.95 -5.90
C LEU A 66 -13.29 -2.52 -5.38
N GLN A 67 -14.54 -2.03 -5.34
CA GLN A 67 -14.87 -0.72 -4.78
C GLN A 67 -14.52 -0.63 -3.29
N ALA A 68 -14.78 -1.69 -2.53
CA ALA A 68 -14.41 -1.75 -1.11
C ALA A 68 -12.89 -1.74 -0.91
N LEU A 69 -12.13 -2.52 -1.69
CA LEU A 69 -10.67 -2.51 -1.65
C LEU A 69 -10.12 -1.10 -1.89
N PHE A 70 -10.57 -0.43 -2.96
CA PHE A 70 -10.15 0.94 -3.26
C PHE A 70 -10.52 1.90 -2.13
N LYS A 71 -11.78 1.86 -1.65
CA LYS A 71 -12.24 2.71 -0.55
C LYS A 71 -11.41 2.51 0.73
N HIS A 72 -11.15 1.27 1.12
CA HIS A 72 -10.36 0.99 2.33
C HIS A 72 -8.91 1.43 2.15
N TRP A 73 -8.33 1.27 0.96
CA TRP A 73 -7.02 1.80 0.64
C TRP A 73 -6.97 3.32 0.81
N MET A 74 -7.95 4.02 0.23
CA MET A 74 -8.05 5.47 0.33
C MET A 74 -8.12 5.94 1.79
N ARG A 75 -8.90 5.25 2.62
CA ARG A 75 -8.95 5.50 4.07
C ARG A 75 -7.61 5.26 4.75
N PHE A 76 -6.97 4.13 4.46
CA PHE A 76 -5.67 3.77 5.03
C PHE A 76 -4.59 4.79 4.65
N THR A 77 -4.53 5.17 3.38
CA THR A 77 -3.58 6.18 2.88
C THR A 77 -3.85 7.56 3.46
N SER A 78 -5.13 7.93 3.63
CA SER A 78 -5.52 9.21 4.23
C SER A 78 -5.10 9.31 5.70
N ALA A 79 -5.28 8.22 6.47
CA ALA A 79 -4.83 8.14 7.85
C ALA A 79 -3.30 8.22 7.97
N GLU A 80 -2.59 7.82 6.91
CA GLU A 80 -1.13 7.86 6.82
C GLU A 80 -0.59 9.10 6.10
N LEU A 81 -1.40 10.14 5.81
CA LEU A 81 -0.90 11.32 5.11
C LEU A 81 0.16 12.07 5.92
N ASP A 82 0.00 12.12 7.24
CA ASP A 82 0.94 12.77 8.16
C ASP A 82 2.16 11.88 8.43
N SER A 83 1.96 10.57 8.55
CA SER A 83 3.02 9.61 8.87
C SER A 83 3.82 9.21 7.63
N GLY A 84 3.20 8.84 6.52
CA GLY A 84 3.83 8.40 5.27
C GLY A 84 3.51 6.94 4.95
N CYS A 85 3.35 6.60 3.67
CA CYS A 85 3.06 5.23 3.26
C CYS A 85 4.36 4.47 3.00
N ILE A 86 4.67 3.47 3.84
CA ILE A 86 5.93 2.69 3.76
C ILE A 86 6.10 2.01 2.39
N PHE A 87 5.02 1.56 1.75
CA PHE A 87 5.11 0.97 0.42
C PHE A 87 5.57 1.97 -0.64
N ILE A 88 5.11 3.23 -0.55
CA ILE A 88 5.41 4.25 -1.57
C ILE A 88 6.76 4.91 -1.27
N SER A 89 6.96 5.39 -0.04
CA SER A 89 8.23 6.03 0.32
C SER A 89 9.38 5.03 0.37
N GLY A 90 9.14 3.81 0.88
CA GLY A 90 10.14 2.75 0.90
C GLY A 90 10.55 2.30 -0.51
N ALA A 91 9.61 2.24 -1.47
CA ALA A 91 9.95 1.94 -2.86
C ALA A 91 10.90 2.99 -3.46
N ILE A 92 10.73 4.27 -3.13
CA ILE A 92 11.61 5.35 -3.57
C ILE A 92 12.96 5.31 -2.84
N GLU A 93 12.97 5.01 -1.53
CA GLU A 93 14.21 4.96 -0.74
C GLU A 93 15.14 3.80 -1.15
N PHE A 94 14.57 2.70 -1.67
CA PHE A 94 15.29 1.45 -1.94
C PHE A 94 15.30 1.01 -3.41
N ASP A 95 14.81 1.82 -4.36
CA ASP A 95 14.71 1.44 -5.78
C ASP A 95 16.05 0.97 -6.39
N ASP A 96 17.11 1.76 -6.15
CA ASP A 96 18.48 1.55 -6.64
C ASP A 96 19.37 0.85 -5.61
N ARG A 97 18.78 0.21 -4.59
CA ARG A 97 19.51 -0.45 -3.49
C ARG A 97 19.16 -1.93 -3.39
N PRO A 98 19.81 -2.80 -4.19
CA PRO A 98 19.61 -4.24 -4.11
C PRO A 98 19.87 -4.74 -2.68
N GLY A 99 18.98 -5.58 -2.15
CA GLY A 99 19.11 -6.13 -0.82
C GLY A 99 17.79 -6.63 -0.24
N PRO A 100 17.85 -7.31 0.91
CA PRO A 100 16.70 -8.05 1.45
C PRO A 100 15.53 -7.15 1.87
N VAL A 101 15.80 -5.88 2.21
CA VAL A 101 14.76 -4.89 2.53
C VAL A 101 13.97 -4.50 1.27
N ARG A 102 14.67 -4.28 0.15
CA ARG A 102 14.06 -4.01 -1.16
C ARG A 102 13.21 -5.20 -1.61
N ASP A 103 13.72 -6.41 -1.44
CA ASP A 103 13.03 -7.63 -1.82
C ASP A 103 11.73 -7.80 -1.00
N ALA A 104 11.77 -7.53 0.31
CA ALA A 104 10.58 -7.56 1.16
C ALA A 104 9.53 -6.49 0.76
N LEU A 105 9.97 -5.29 0.34
CA LEU A 105 9.08 -4.26 -0.19
C LEU A 105 8.41 -4.69 -1.49
N ILE A 106 9.19 -5.26 -2.42
CA ILE A 106 8.67 -5.79 -3.70
C ILE A 106 7.65 -6.89 -3.44
N GLU A 107 7.98 -7.87 -2.59
CA GLU A 107 7.07 -8.97 -2.25
C GLU A 107 5.75 -8.45 -1.67
N ALA A 108 5.81 -7.51 -0.72
CA ALA A 108 4.62 -6.90 -0.13
C ALA A 108 3.77 -6.18 -1.20
N VAL A 109 4.42 -5.45 -2.11
CA VAL A 109 3.73 -4.68 -3.15
C VAL A 109 3.08 -5.58 -4.21
N GLU A 110 3.83 -6.57 -4.70
CA GLU A 110 3.34 -7.53 -5.69
C GLU A 110 2.18 -8.36 -5.14
N THR A 111 2.24 -8.75 -3.86
CA THR A 111 1.18 -9.56 -3.24
C THR A 111 -0.17 -8.84 -3.26
N TRP A 112 -0.21 -7.55 -2.90
CA TRP A 112 -1.45 -6.80 -2.92
C TRP A 112 -1.90 -6.44 -4.34
N MET A 113 -0.97 -6.12 -5.24
CA MET A 113 -1.28 -5.84 -6.66
C MET A 113 -1.91 -7.07 -7.33
N ALA A 114 -1.40 -8.26 -7.02
CA ALA A 114 -1.98 -9.52 -7.48
C ALA A 114 -3.40 -9.71 -6.93
N ALA A 115 -3.67 -9.33 -5.69
CA ALA A 115 -5.02 -9.40 -5.12
C ALA A 115 -6.00 -8.41 -5.75
N PHE A 116 -5.57 -7.19 -6.07
CA PHE A 116 -6.36 -6.23 -6.84
C PHE A 116 -6.69 -6.74 -8.24
N THR A 117 -5.68 -7.26 -8.95
CA THR A 117 -5.84 -7.83 -10.29
C THR A 117 -6.84 -8.99 -10.27
N ARG A 118 -6.77 -9.87 -9.26
CA ARG A 118 -7.75 -10.94 -9.05
C ARG A 118 -9.17 -10.40 -8.79
N ALA A 119 -9.33 -9.32 -8.03
CA ALA A 119 -10.63 -8.72 -7.79
C ALA A 119 -11.25 -8.13 -9.07
N ILE A 120 -10.43 -7.57 -9.95
CA ILE A 120 -10.85 -7.07 -11.27
C ILE A 120 -11.26 -8.24 -12.18
N ALA A 121 -10.48 -9.31 -12.24
CA ALA A 121 -10.82 -10.52 -12.99
C ALA A 121 -12.16 -11.11 -12.52
N GLN A 122 -12.40 -11.15 -11.20
CA GLN A 122 -13.70 -11.56 -10.64
C GLN A 122 -14.84 -10.61 -11.03
N ALA A 123 -14.57 -9.31 -11.20
CA ALA A 123 -15.60 -8.36 -11.64
C ALA A 123 -15.99 -8.59 -13.10
N ARG A 124 -15.02 -8.94 -13.95
CA ARG A 124 -15.26 -9.42 -15.32
C ARG A 124 -16.06 -10.72 -15.34
N GLU A 125 -15.64 -11.74 -14.59
CA GLU A 125 -16.33 -13.05 -14.51
C GLU A 125 -17.80 -12.91 -14.11
N GLN A 126 -18.11 -11.95 -13.23
CA GLN A 126 -19.47 -11.68 -12.76
C GLN A 126 -20.28 -10.78 -13.71
N GLY A 127 -19.74 -10.42 -14.88
CA GLY A 127 -20.40 -9.56 -15.87
C GLY A 127 -20.55 -8.10 -15.45
N HIS A 128 -19.78 -7.63 -14.46
CA HIS A 128 -19.80 -6.21 -14.07
C HIS A 128 -18.89 -5.35 -14.95
N LEU A 129 -17.85 -5.97 -15.53
CA LEU A 129 -16.93 -5.35 -16.49
C LEU A 129 -17.05 -6.04 -17.85
N ALA A 130 -16.69 -5.31 -18.91
CA ALA A 130 -16.69 -5.81 -20.27
C ALA A 130 -15.86 -7.10 -20.39
N ALA A 131 -16.30 -8.03 -21.25
CA ALA A 131 -15.68 -9.35 -21.36
C ALA A 131 -14.24 -9.33 -21.91
N ASP A 132 -13.88 -8.27 -22.65
CA ASP A 132 -12.56 -8.05 -23.25
C ASP A 132 -11.67 -7.12 -22.42
N VAL A 133 -12.06 -6.78 -21.18
CA VAL A 133 -11.23 -5.94 -20.31
C VAL A 133 -9.90 -6.63 -20.01
N ASP A 134 -8.81 -5.86 -20.12
CA ASP A 134 -7.49 -6.21 -19.61
C ASP A 134 -7.39 -5.84 -18.13
N GLU A 135 -7.44 -6.84 -17.25
CA GLU A 135 -7.34 -6.66 -15.81
C GLU A 135 -6.03 -6.01 -15.34
N HIS A 136 -4.93 -6.21 -16.07
CA HIS A 136 -3.64 -5.61 -15.74
C HIS A 136 -3.64 -4.11 -16.04
N GLN A 137 -4.24 -3.70 -17.15
CA GLN A 137 -4.39 -2.28 -17.49
C GLN A 137 -5.27 -1.56 -16.45
N VAL A 138 -6.39 -2.16 -16.04
CA VAL A 138 -7.25 -1.57 -15.00
C VAL A 138 -6.51 -1.49 -13.67
N ALA A 139 -5.78 -2.54 -13.28
CA ALA A 139 -4.98 -2.53 -12.05
C ALA A 139 -3.90 -1.44 -12.07
N PHE A 140 -3.22 -1.27 -13.21
CA PHE A 140 -2.20 -0.24 -13.40
C PHE A 140 -2.76 1.18 -13.21
N GLU A 141 -3.91 1.48 -13.81
CA GLU A 141 -4.52 2.80 -13.70
C GLU A 141 -5.02 3.09 -12.28
N ILE A 142 -5.60 2.10 -11.60
CA ILE A 142 -6.00 2.22 -10.19
C ILE A 142 -4.78 2.46 -9.29
N HIS A 143 -3.69 1.72 -9.52
CA HIS A 143 -2.44 1.93 -8.79
C HIS A 143 -1.87 3.33 -9.06
N GLY A 144 -1.95 3.84 -10.28
CA GLY A 144 -1.58 5.21 -10.62
C GLY A 144 -2.32 6.25 -9.80
N LEU A 145 -3.64 6.08 -9.57
CA LEU A 145 -4.41 6.97 -8.70
C LEU A 145 -3.92 6.96 -7.25
N ILE A 146 -3.56 5.78 -6.73
CA ILE A 146 -3.02 5.62 -5.37
C ILE A 146 -1.68 6.37 -5.24
N LEU A 147 -0.78 6.19 -6.19
CA LEU A 147 0.53 6.85 -6.20
C LEU A 147 0.39 8.37 -6.32
N VAL A 148 -0.45 8.85 -7.24
CA VAL A 148 -0.71 10.28 -7.43
C VAL A 148 -1.37 10.89 -6.19
N LEU A 149 -2.31 10.20 -5.54
CA LEU A 149 -2.90 10.67 -4.29
C LEU A 149 -1.84 10.92 -3.23
N HIS A 150 -0.89 9.99 -3.06
CA HIS A 150 0.19 10.16 -2.10
C HIS A 150 1.01 11.42 -2.40
N TYR A 151 1.38 11.62 -3.66
CA TYR A 151 2.14 12.80 -4.09
C TYR A 151 1.35 14.11 -3.90
N GLU A 152 0.09 14.16 -4.37
CA GLU A 152 -0.77 15.34 -4.30
C GLU A 152 -1.12 15.72 -2.86
N ALA A 153 -1.50 14.75 -2.02
CA ALA A 153 -1.98 15.01 -0.67
C ALA A 153 -0.84 15.20 0.34
N ARG A 154 0.27 14.45 0.22
CA ARG A 154 1.39 14.54 1.17
C ARG A 154 2.44 15.56 0.73
N PHE A 155 2.98 15.41 -0.47
CA PHE A 155 4.09 16.25 -0.93
C PHE A 155 3.60 17.65 -1.31
N LEU A 156 2.56 17.74 -2.15
CA LEU A 156 2.01 19.02 -2.60
C LEU A 156 0.96 19.62 -1.66
N GLN A 157 0.46 18.84 -0.69
CA GLN A 157 -0.58 19.27 0.26
C GLN A 157 -1.82 19.87 -0.40
N ARG A 158 -2.21 19.33 -1.56
CA ARG A 158 -3.34 19.85 -2.32
C ARG A 158 -4.66 19.44 -1.68
N PRO A 159 -5.56 20.40 -1.35
CA PRO A 159 -6.89 20.07 -0.90
C PRO A 159 -7.69 19.39 -2.03
N GLY A 160 -8.58 18.47 -1.67
CA GLY A 160 -9.43 17.78 -2.64
C GLY A 160 -8.74 16.62 -3.38
N ALA A 161 -7.53 16.21 -2.98
CA ALA A 161 -6.78 15.17 -3.68
C ALA A 161 -7.48 13.80 -3.59
N LEU A 162 -8.05 13.49 -2.42
CA LEU A 162 -8.80 12.26 -2.18
C LEU A 162 -10.04 12.16 -3.06
N GLU A 163 -10.80 13.25 -3.16
CA GLU A 163 -12.01 13.35 -3.97
C GLU A 163 -11.69 13.15 -5.46
N ARG A 164 -10.56 13.71 -5.93
CA ARG A 164 -10.08 13.48 -7.30
C ARG A 164 -9.69 12.03 -7.54
N ALA A 165 -9.04 11.37 -6.59
CA ALA A 165 -8.70 9.95 -6.70
C ALA A 165 -9.96 9.08 -6.78
N VAL A 166 -10.97 9.35 -5.94
CA VAL A 166 -12.27 8.66 -5.98
C VAL A 166 -13.00 8.90 -7.30
N GLN A 167 -13.03 10.14 -7.79
CA GLN A 167 -13.64 10.44 -9.08
C GLN A 167 -12.88 9.75 -10.24
N GLY A 168 -11.55 9.74 -10.20
CA GLY A 168 -10.71 9.03 -11.15
C GLY A 168 -11.04 7.54 -11.19
N PHE A 169 -11.19 6.92 -10.02
CA PHE A 169 -11.58 5.50 -9.91
C PHE A 169 -12.95 5.23 -10.54
N HIS A 170 -13.94 6.08 -10.26
CA HIS A 170 -15.25 5.96 -10.91
C HIS A 170 -15.19 6.11 -12.43
N ASN A 171 -14.35 7.03 -12.94
CA ASN A 171 -14.16 7.21 -14.38
C ASN A 171 -13.52 5.98 -15.04
N ILE A 172 -12.54 5.35 -14.38
CA ILE A 172 -11.94 4.09 -14.82
C ILE A 172 -13.03 3.02 -14.92
N LEU A 173 -13.78 2.79 -13.85
CA LEU A 173 -14.83 1.77 -13.83
C LEU A 173 -15.93 2.02 -14.87
N ALA A 174 -16.31 3.28 -15.10
CA ALA A 174 -17.32 3.63 -16.10
C ALA A 174 -16.88 3.30 -17.53
N ARG A 175 -15.58 3.47 -17.84
CA ARG A 175 -15.03 3.14 -19.16
C ARG A 175 -15.02 1.62 -19.45
N TYR A 176 -14.91 0.79 -18.41
CA TYR A 176 -14.78 -0.66 -18.53
C TYR A 176 -16.06 -1.44 -18.19
N ARG A 177 -17.19 -0.74 -18.02
CA ARG A 177 -18.46 -1.37 -17.65
C ARG A 177 -19.00 -2.23 -18.80
N ALA A 178 -19.61 -3.38 -18.45
CA ALA A 178 -20.34 -4.23 -19.39
C ALA A 178 -21.61 -3.57 -19.93
#